data_AF-A0A7C2R4U1-F1
#
_entry.id   AF-A0A7C2R4U1-F1
#
_cell.length_a   1.000
_cell.length_b   1.000
_cell.length_c   1.000
_cell.angle_alpha   90.00
_cell.angle_beta   90.00
_cell.angle_gamma   90.00
#
_symmetry.space_group_name_H-M   'P 1'
#
loop_
_entity.id
_entity.type
_entity.pdbx_description
1 polymer ?
#
loop_
_entity_poly.entity_id
_entity_poly.type
_entity_poly.pdbx_seq_one_letter_code
_entity_poly.pdbx_strand_id
1 'polypeptide(L)'
;ISLLDPIKNPMPLLLLSLSLGVIQIYTGFIIKFITNVKKNRIKAGLMDQGSWLFLITGILLFILTSTISSLSGFSIIIKYVIWAGLLSVVITQGRANKNIILKAAGGILSLYDIIGYFSDILSYSRLFALGLSTAVLAIVVNNFVMLFKDIPIIGVVMAILVFLIGHLFNMVISGMGAFIHSTRLQYVEYFTKFYEGGGTPFKPFKIITKYIQVQK
;
A
#
# COMPACT_ATOMS: atom_id res chain seq x y z
N ILE A 1 18.79 -16.77 -3.08
CA ILE A 1 17.93 -16.06 -2.09
C ILE A 1 18.71 -15.07 -1.20
N SER A 2 20.04 -14.93 -1.39
CA SER A 2 20.88 -13.91 -0.71
C SER A 2 20.57 -12.43 -1.06
N LEU A 3 19.56 -12.15 -1.88
CA LEU A 3 19.18 -10.79 -2.30
C LEU A 3 18.16 -10.11 -1.35
N LEU A 4 17.49 -10.88 -0.49
CA LEU A 4 16.44 -10.42 0.42
C LEU A 4 16.80 -10.81 1.85
N ASP A 5 17.97 -10.36 2.31
CA ASP A 5 18.34 -10.47 3.71
C ASP A 5 17.97 -9.14 4.39
N PRO A 6 16.82 -9.05 5.08
CA PRO A 6 16.28 -7.78 5.60
C PRO A 6 17.25 -7.09 6.57
N ILE A 7 18.22 -7.86 7.08
CA ILE A 7 19.12 -7.49 8.16
C ILE A 7 20.46 -6.97 7.61
N LYS A 8 20.99 -7.56 6.53
CA LYS A 8 22.22 -7.08 5.89
C LYS A 8 21.97 -5.91 4.94
N ASN A 9 20.82 -5.90 4.25
CA ASN A 9 20.44 -4.84 3.32
C ASN A 9 18.93 -4.56 3.47
N PRO A 10 18.53 -3.66 4.38
CA PRO A 10 17.11 -3.31 4.56
C PRO A 10 16.56 -2.47 3.40
N MET A 11 17.42 -1.75 2.68
CA MET A 11 17.03 -0.81 1.61
C MET A 11 16.24 -1.46 0.48
N PRO A 12 16.65 -2.61 -0.12
CA PRO A 12 15.87 -3.28 -1.16
C PRO A 12 14.47 -3.72 -0.71
N LEU A 13 14.33 -4.23 0.51
CA LEU A 13 13.04 -4.71 1.02
C LEU A 13 12.10 -3.54 1.36
N LEU A 14 12.65 -2.44 1.90
CA LEU A 14 11.90 -1.21 2.10
C LEU A 14 11.43 -0.65 0.75
N LEU A 15 12.32 -0.53 -0.23
CA LEU A 15 11.99 -0.01 -1.56
C LEU A 15 10.92 -0.89 -2.25
N LEU A 16 11.01 -2.22 -2.11
CA LEU A 16 9.99 -3.14 -2.59
C LEU A 16 8.63 -2.90 -1.92
N SER A 17 8.61 -2.70 -0.60
CA SER A 17 7.36 -2.44 0.11
C SER A 17 6.71 -1.12 -0.33
N LEU A 18 7.51 -0.06 -0.49
CA LEU A 18 7.01 1.24 -0.94
C LEU A 18 6.57 1.20 -2.41
N SER A 19 7.26 0.45 -3.26
CA SER A 19 6.87 0.31 -4.67
C SER A 19 5.53 -0.40 -4.83
N LEU A 20 5.23 -1.40 -3.99
CA LEU A 20 3.89 -2.00 -3.92
C LEU A 20 2.82 -0.97 -3.53
N GLY A 21 3.11 -0.11 -2.54
CA GLY A 21 2.20 0.97 -2.15
C GLY A 21 1.92 1.96 -3.29
N VAL A 22 2.94 2.33 -4.05
CA VAL A 22 2.80 3.14 -5.26
C VAL A 22 1.86 2.44 -6.24
N ILE A 23 2.14 1.19 -6.63
CA ILE A 23 1.33 0.42 -7.59
C ILE A 23 -0.14 0.34 -7.15
N GLN A 24 -0.38 0.18 -5.85
CA GLN A 24 -1.71 0.10 -5.29
C GLN A 24 -2.48 1.41 -5.39
N ILE A 25 -1.82 2.55 -5.14
CA ILE A 25 -2.42 3.88 -5.39
C ILE A 25 -2.77 4.04 -6.87
N TYR A 26 -1.86 3.69 -7.79
CA TYR A 26 -2.15 3.74 -9.23
C TYR A 26 -3.39 2.95 -9.60
N THR A 27 -3.50 1.72 -9.08
CA THR A 27 -4.63 0.84 -9.37
C THR A 27 -5.93 1.42 -8.80
N GLY A 28 -5.91 1.99 -7.58
CA GLY A 28 -7.06 2.66 -6.99
C GLY A 28 -7.57 3.84 -7.84
N PHE A 29 -6.66 4.66 -8.36
CA PHE A 29 -7.00 5.75 -9.27
C PHE A 29 -7.56 5.27 -10.61
N ILE A 30 -6.99 4.21 -11.18
CA ILE A 30 -7.48 3.60 -12.42
C ILE A 30 -8.92 3.09 -12.24
N ILE A 31 -9.22 2.41 -11.12
CA ILE A 31 -10.58 1.93 -10.83
C ILE A 31 -11.54 3.10 -10.67
N LYS A 32 -11.13 4.16 -9.97
CA LYS A 32 -11.93 5.38 -9.80
C LYS A 32 -12.21 6.04 -11.16
N PHE A 33 -11.22 6.04 -12.07
CA PHE A 33 -11.35 6.55 -13.43
C PHE A 33 -12.35 5.73 -14.25
N ILE A 34 -12.23 4.39 -14.25
CA ILE A 34 -13.16 3.49 -14.93
C ILE A 34 -14.60 3.69 -14.42
N THR A 35 -14.77 3.85 -13.11
CA THR A 35 -16.08 4.10 -12.48
C THR A 35 -16.70 5.42 -12.96
N ASN A 36 -15.91 6.49 -13.07
CA ASN A 36 -16.37 7.78 -13.58
C ASN A 36 -16.70 7.78 -15.09
N VAL A 37 -15.93 7.02 -15.87
CA VAL A 37 -16.23 6.79 -17.30
C VAL A 37 -17.57 6.06 -17.44
N LYS A 38 -17.81 5.02 -16.62
CA LYS A 38 -19.07 4.27 -16.61
C LYS A 38 -20.28 5.12 -16.17
N LYS A 39 -20.07 6.15 -15.35
CA LYS A 39 -21.10 7.14 -14.94
C LYS A 39 -21.30 8.28 -15.98
N ASN A 40 -20.74 8.16 -17.20
CA ASN A 40 -20.86 9.11 -18.32
C ASN A 40 -20.35 10.54 -18.02
N ARG A 41 -19.45 10.70 -17.03
CA ARG A 41 -18.82 11.97 -16.63
C ARG A 41 -17.35 12.01 -17.03
N ILE A 42 -17.06 11.69 -18.30
CA ILE A 42 -15.71 11.47 -18.82
C ILE A 42 -14.80 12.71 -18.66
N LYS A 43 -15.35 13.92 -18.89
CA LYS A 43 -14.59 15.17 -18.72
C LYS A 43 -14.21 15.46 -17.28
N ALA A 44 -15.04 15.04 -16.31
CA ALA A 44 -14.72 15.18 -14.88
C ALA A 44 -13.70 14.11 -14.46
N GLY A 45 -13.87 12.86 -14.90
CA GLY A 45 -12.91 11.79 -14.60
C GLY A 45 -11.51 12.05 -15.14
N LEU A 46 -11.38 12.52 -16.38
CA LEU A 46 -10.08 12.80 -16.99
C LEU A 46 -9.37 13.99 -16.33
N MET A 47 -10.12 15.04 -15.97
CA MET A 47 -9.54 16.24 -15.33
C MET A 47 -9.23 16.04 -13.85
N ASP A 48 -10.03 15.26 -13.12
CA ASP A 48 -9.79 15.05 -11.69
C ASP A 48 -8.80 13.90 -11.47
N GLN A 49 -9.02 12.73 -12.07
CA GLN A 49 -8.14 11.57 -11.85
C GLN A 49 -6.92 11.56 -12.76
N GLY A 50 -7.04 12.08 -13.98
CA GLY A 50 -5.91 12.17 -14.92
C GLY A 50 -4.84 13.17 -14.46
N SER A 51 -5.24 14.33 -13.92
CA SER A 51 -4.28 15.30 -13.36
C SER A 51 -3.55 14.75 -12.13
N TRP A 52 -4.25 13.99 -11.27
CA TRP A 52 -3.62 13.31 -10.13
C TRP A 52 -2.66 12.21 -10.55
N LEU A 53 -3.05 11.36 -11.52
CA LEU A 53 -2.17 10.33 -12.07
C LEU A 53 -0.91 10.97 -12.68
N PHE A 54 -1.06 12.07 -13.43
CA PHE A 54 0.07 12.77 -14.04
C PHE A 54 1.01 13.44 -13.01
N LEU A 55 0.46 13.95 -11.90
CA LEU A 55 1.26 14.51 -10.82
C LEU A 55 2.03 13.41 -10.07
N ILE A 56 1.36 12.31 -9.73
CA ILE A 56 1.97 11.16 -9.04
C ILE A 56 3.04 10.50 -9.91
N THR A 57 2.85 10.38 -11.24
CA THR A 57 3.89 9.90 -12.17
C THR A 57 5.08 10.84 -12.21
N GLY A 58 4.85 12.16 -12.22
CA GLY A 58 5.91 13.17 -12.16
C GLY A 58 6.77 13.07 -10.89
N ILE A 59 6.13 12.91 -9.73
CA ILE A 59 6.84 12.73 -8.43
C ILE A 59 7.62 11.42 -8.41
N LEU A 60 7.03 10.32 -8.89
CA LEU A 60 7.69 9.00 -8.91
C LEU A 60 8.96 9.03 -9.78
N LEU A 61 8.87 9.61 -10.96
CA LEU A 61 10.00 9.76 -11.89
C LEU A 61 11.12 10.61 -11.28
N PHE A 62 10.80 11.68 -10.54
CA PHE A 62 11.79 12.48 -9.83
C PHE A 62 12.58 11.66 -8.80
N ILE A 63 11.89 10.88 -7.98
CA ILE A 63 12.53 10.01 -6.98
C ILE A 63 13.45 8.99 -7.68
N LEU A 64 13.01 8.39 -8.79
CA LEU A 64 13.80 7.41 -9.53
C LEU A 64 15.06 8.01 -10.16
N THR A 65 14.97 9.23 -10.70
CA THR A 65 16.15 9.91 -11.27
C THR A 65 17.14 10.43 -10.22
N SER A 66 16.68 10.69 -9.00
CA SER A 66 17.56 11.09 -7.90
C SER A 66 18.37 9.93 -7.32
N THR A 67 17.85 8.71 -7.44
CA THR A 67 18.46 7.48 -6.90
C THR A 67 19.36 6.78 -7.92
N ILE A 68 19.10 6.94 -9.21
CA ILE A 68 19.88 6.33 -10.30
C ILE A 68 20.73 7.42 -10.98
N SER A 69 22.03 7.44 -10.67
CA SER A 69 23.01 8.41 -11.19
C SER A 69 23.08 8.49 -12.72
N SER A 70 22.68 7.42 -13.42
CA SER A 70 22.63 7.33 -14.88
C SER A 70 21.52 8.17 -15.54
N LEU A 71 20.56 8.74 -14.79
CA LEU A 71 19.46 9.56 -15.32
C LEU A 71 19.56 11.05 -14.97
N SER A 72 20.69 11.50 -14.43
CA SER A 72 20.91 12.89 -13.98
C SER A 72 20.69 13.97 -15.04
N GLY A 73 20.82 13.63 -16.33
CA GLY A 73 20.56 14.54 -17.46
C GLY A 73 19.10 14.99 -17.62
N PHE A 74 18.12 14.27 -17.05
CA PHE A 74 16.68 14.58 -17.18
C PHE A 74 16.10 15.41 -16.02
N SER A 75 16.93 15.82 -15.05
CA SER A 75 16.50 16.52 -13.83
C SER A 75 15.73 17.82 -14.10
N ILE A 76 16.12 18.57 -15.14
CA ILE A 76 15.42 19.78 -15.56
C ILE A 76 14.02 19.46 -16.10
N ILE A 77 13.89 18.47 -16.99
CA ILE A 77 12.62 18.12 -17.65
C ILE A 77 11.61 17.64 -16.61
N ILE A 78 12.06 16.89 -15.60
CA ILE A 78 11.18 16.36 -14.55
C ILE A 78 10.67 17.46 -13.62
N LYS A 79 11.49 18.46 -13.28
CA LYS A 79 11.02 19.63 -12.52
C LYS A 79 9.89 20.34 -13.27
N TYR A 80 10.02 20.54 -14.58
CA TYR A 80 8.96 21.14 -15.40
C TYR A 80 7.69 20.26 -15.47
N VAL A 81 7.84 18.94 -15.54
CA VAL A 81 6.71 17.99 -15.50
C VAL A 81 5.95 18.07 -14.17
N ILE A 82 6.65 18.19 -13.04
CA ILE A 82 6.02 18.36 -11.72
C ILE A 82 5.27 19.69 -11.65
N TRP A 83 5.89 20.79 -12.06
CA TRP A 83 5.23 22.10 -12.08
C TRP A 83 4.00 22.11 -12.99
N ALA A 84 4.08 21.46 -14.16
CA ALA A 84 2.95 21.30 -15.07
C ALA A 84 1.83 20.42 -14.47
N GLY A 85 2.18 19.34 -13.77
CA GLY A 85 1.22 18.48 -13.06
C GLY A 85 0.52 19.22 -11.92
N LEU A 86 1.27 20.00 -11.14
CA LEU A 86 0.75 20.79 -10.03
C LEU A 86 -0.19 21.91 -10.54
N LEU A 87 0.19 22.60 -11.62
CA LEU A 87 -0.68 23.57 -12.30
C LEU A 87 -1.95 22.92 -12.86
N SER A 88 -1.84 21.74 -13.47
CA SER A 88 -2.99 21.00 -14.00
C SER A 88 -4.00 20.69 -12.89
N VAL A 89 -3.53 20.19 -11.73
CA VAL A 89 -4.40 19.90 -10.57
C VAL A 89 -5.06 21.18 -10.03
N VAL A 90 -4.31 22.27 -9.86
CA VAL A 90 -4.87 23.54 -9.35
C VAL A 90 -5.96 24.10 -10.29
N ILE A 91 -5.80 23.93 -11.61
CA ILE A 91 -6.76 24.41 -12.60
C ILE A 91 -7.99 23.49 -12.72
N THR A 92 -7.81 22.17 -12.59
CA THR A 92 -8.91 21.20 -12.75
C THR A 92 -9.81 21.10 -11.52
N GLN A 93 -9.23 21.09 -10.31
CA GLN A 93 -9.94 20.87 -9.03
C GLN A 93 -10.87 22.03 -8.64
N GLY A 94 -10.62 23.25 -9.13
CA GLY A 94 -11.38 24.45 -8.78
C GLY A 94 -12.73 24.62 -9.48
N ARG A 95 -13.23 23.64 -10.26
CA ARG A 95 -14.38 23.84 -11.15
C ARG A 95 -15.74 23.99 -10.47
N ALA A 96 -15.90 23.55 -9.22
CA ALA A 96 -17.19 23.50 -8.54
C ALA A 96 -17.69 24.87 -8.02
N ASN A 97 -16.84 25.88 -7.89
CA ASN A 97 -17.20 27.16 -7.24
C ASN A 97 -17.13 28.37 -8.19
N LYS A 98 -18.14 29.25 -8.14
CA LYS A 98 -18.26 30.44 -9.01
C LYS A 98 -17.17 31.51 -8.78
N ASN A 99 -16.55 31.58 -7.60
CA ASN A 99 -15.56 32.60 -7.25
C ASN A 99 -14.11 32.13 -7.46
N ILE A 100 -13.31 32.89 -8.22
CA ILE A 100 -11.89 32.63 -8.51
C ILE A 100 -11.04 32.37 -7.26
N ILE A 101 -11.29 33.08 -6.16
CA ILE A 101 -10.59 32.89 -4.88
C ILE A 101 -10.94 31.53 -4.26
N LEU A 102 -12.20 31.12 -4.35
CA LEU A 102 -12.68 29.84 -3.83
C LEU A 102 -12.23 28.66 -4.73
N LYS A 103 -12.01 28.90 -6.03
CA LYS A 103 -11.37 27.94 -6.95
C LYS A 103 -9.90 27.73 -6.58
N ALA A 104 -9.16 28.80 -6.35
CA ALA A 104 -7.75 28.74 -5.93
C ALA A 104 -7.60 28.10 -4.55
N ALA A 105 -8.47 28.45 -3.59
CA ALA A 105 -8.51 27.83 -2.27
C ALA A 105 -8.82 26.32 -2.35
N GLY A 106 -9.77 25.91 -3.20
CA GLY A 106 -10.06 24.49 -3.46
C GLY A 106 -8.88 23.74 -4.09
N GLY A 107 -8.16 24.39 -5.02
CA GLY A 107 -6.91 23.86 -5.57
C GLY A 107 -5.82 23.68 -4.51
N ILE A 108 -5.64 24.65 -3.60
CA ILE A 108 -4.67 24.53 -2.50
C ILE A 108 -5.09 23.44 -1.51
N LEU A 109 -6.38 23.31 -1.20
CA LEU A 109 -6.92 22.22 -0.38
C LEU A 109 -6.65 20.85 -1.01
N SER A 110 -6.77 20.72 -2.34
CA SER A 110 -6.43 19.46 -3.01
C SER A 110 -4.95 19.10 -2.90
N LEU A 111 -4.04 20.07 -2.74
CA LEU A 111 -2.63 19.76 -2.49
C LEU A 111 -2.43 19.07 -1.13
N TYR A 112 -3.35 19.25 -0.18
CA TYR A 112 -3.33 18.51 1.09
C TYR A 112 -3.53 17.00 0.89
N ASP A 113 -4.26 16.58 -0.16
CA ASP A 113 -4.43 15.17 -0.48
C ASP A 113 -3.09 14.50 -0.86
N ILE A 114 -2.07 15.27 -1.30
CA ILE A 114 -0.72 14.74 -1.59
C ILE A 114 -0.12 14.15 -0.31
N ILE A 115 -0.33 14.82 0.82
CA ILE A 115 0.14 14.36 2.14
C ILE A 115 -0.58 13.06 2.51
N GLY A 116 -1.87 12.96 2.21
CA GLY A 116 -2.65 11.73 2.38
C GLY A 116 -2.06 10.57 1.57
N TYR A 117 -1.86 10.75 0.26
CA TYR A 117 -1.27 9.70 -0.59
C TYR A 117 0.17 9.34 -0.18
N PHE A 118 0.97 10.30 0.24
CA PHE A 118 2.31 10.03 0.77
C PHE A 118 2.25 9.21 2.07
N SER A 119 1.31 9.53 2.96
CA SER A 119 1.05 8.77 4.18
C SER A 119 0.63 7.33 3.89
N ASP A 120 -0.18 7.13 2.85
CA ASP A 120 -0.59 5.80 2.41
C ASP A 120 0.57 4.99 1.84
N ILE A 121 1.44 5.59 1.00
CA ILE A 121 2.65 4.90 0.50
C ILE A 121 3.55 4.53 1.68
N LEU A 122 3.77 5.45 2.60
CA LEU A 122 4.61 5.23 3.77
C LEU A 122 4.03 4.13 4.68
N SER A 123 2.71 3.94 4.70
CA SER A 123 2.08 2.83 5.42
C SER A 123 2.54 1.45 4.96
N TYR A 124 2.99 1.28 3.72
CA TYR A 124 3.50 0.00 3.22
C TYR A 124 4.85 -0.38 3.84
N SER A 125 5.56 0.55 4.48
CA SER A 125 6.73 0.23 5.31
C SER A 125 6.41 -0.81 6.40
N ARG A 126 5.13 -0.97 6.77
CA ARG A 126 4.66 -2.05 7.64
C ARG A 126 4.95 -3.45 7.11
N LEU A 127 4.90 -3.67 5.79
CA LEU A 127 5.25 -4.95 5.18
C LEU A 127 6.73 -5.27 5.39
N PHE A 128 7.59 -4.26 5.20
CA PHE A 128 9.02 -4.35 5.52
C PHE A 128 9.25 -4.66 7.00
N ALA A 129 8.61 -3.90 7.90
CA ALA A 129 8.76 -4.07 9.35
C ALA A 129 8.33 -5.46 9.83
N LEU A 130 7.22 -5.98 9.29
CA LEU A 130 6.78 -7.34 9.57
C LEU A 130 7.83 -8.35 9.11
N GLY A 131 8.27 -8.30 7.84
CA GLY A 131 9.28 -9.20 7.30
C GLY A 131 10.59 -9.18 8.10
N LEU A 132 11.07 -8.00 8.44
CA LEU A 132 12.26 -7.82 9.28
C LEU A 132 12.07 -8.46 10.67
N SER A 133 10.93 -8.23 11.32
CA SER A 133 10.61 -8.81 12.63
C SER A 133 10.61 -10.35 12.60
N THR A 134 10.00 -10.95 11.57
CA THR A 134 9.97 -12.42 11.42
C THR A 134 11.38 -13.01 11.25
N ALA A 135 12.25 -12.33 10.51
CA ALA A 135 13.63 -12.75 10.27
C ALA A 135 14.48 -12.61 11.55
N VAL A 136 14.32 -11.50 12.27
CA VAL A 136 14.99 -11.28 13.56
C VAL A 136 14.56 -12.33 14.59
N LEU A 137 13.25 -12.63 14.68
CA LEU A 137 12.74 -13.66 15.59
C LEU A 137 13.30 -15.05 15.24
N ALA A 138 13.39 -15.40 13.96
CA ALA A 138 14.00 -16.65 13.52
C ALA A 138 15.48 -16.76 13.96
N ILE A 139 16.26 -15.67 13.84
CA ILE A 139 17.66 -15.65 14.29
C ILE A 139 17.76 -15.78 15.80
N VAL A 140 16.90 -15.10 16.56
CA VAL A 140 16.88 -15.21 18.03
C VAL A 140 16.59 -16.65 18.46
N VAL A 141 15.62 -17.32 17.82
CA VAL A 141 15.34 -18.74 18.08
C VAL A 141 16.56 -19.60 17.74
N ASN A 142 17.21 -19.37 16.59
CA ASN A 142 18.42 -20.11 16.22
C ASN A 142 19.56 -19.91 17.23
N ASN A 143 19.73 -18.69 17.74
CA ASN A 143 20.71 -18.40 18.78
C ASN A 143 20.39 -19.16 20.08
N PHE A 144 19.12 -19.23 20.49
CA PHE A 144 18.72 -20.04 21.64
C PHE A 144 19.02 -21.53 21.45
N VAL A 145 18.76 -22.08 20.26
CA VAL A 145 19.08 -23.48 19.93
C VAL A 145 20.59 -23.73 20.01
N MET A 146 21.41 -22.79 19.54
CA MET A 146 22.86 -22.89 19.54
C MET A 146 23.46 -22.95 20.97
N LEU A 147 22.80 -22.34 21.97
CA LEU A 147 23.25 -22.39 23.37
C LEU A 147 23.27 -23.80 23.96
N PHE A 148 22.45 -24.72 23.43
CA PHE A 148 22.38 -26.10 23.92
C PHE A 148 23.36 -27.06 23.20
N LYS A 149 24.17 -26.55 22.27
CA LYS A 149 25.07 -27.35 21.43
C LYS A 149 26.17 -28.06 22.22
N ASP A 150 26.66 -27.44 23.28
CA ASP A 150 27.84 -27.93 24.03
C ASP A 150 27.48 -28.95 25.13
N ILE A 151 26.19 -29.27 25.32
CA ILE A 151 25.72 -30.22 26.34
C ILE A 151 25.47 -31.60 25.68
N PRO A 152 26.23 -32.65 26.03
CA PRO A 152 26.05 -33.97 25.42
C PRO A 152 24.69 -34.58 25.77
N ILE A 153 24.01 -35.14 24.75
CA ILE A 153 22.74 -35.89 24.81
C ILE A 153 21.51 -35.07 25.28
N ILE A 154 21.55 -34.47 26.47
CA ILE A 154 20.49 -33.59 26.99
C ILE A 154 20.34 -32.34 26.12
N GLY A 155 21.45 -31.78 25.62
CA GLY A 155 21.43 -30.56 24.81
C GLY A 155 20.72 -30.76 23.48
N VAL A 156 20.87 -31.95 22.87
CA VAL A 156 20.22 -32.28 21.59
C VAL A 156 18.70 -32.34 21.73
N VAL A 157 18.20 -33.00 22.78
CA VAL A 157 16.75 -33.09 23.04
C VAL A 157 16.15 -31.71 23.30
N MET A 158 16.83 -30.89 24.12
CA MET A 158 16.39 -29.51 24.40
C MET A 158 16.46 -28.61 23.16
N ALA A 159 17.51 -28.73 22.35
CA ALA A 159 17.67 -27.99 21.10
C ALA A 159 16.53 -28.27 20.12
N ILE A 160 16.15 -29.55 19.94
CA ILE A 160 15.02 -29.94 19.08
C ILE A 160 13.71 -29.36 19.61
N LEU A 161 13.47 -29.45 20.93
CA LEU A 161 12.26 -28.92 21.54
C LEU A 161 12.13 -27.41 21.33
N VAL A 162 13.20 -26.66 21.64
CA VAL A 162 13.24 -25.19 21.49
C VAL A 162 13.13 -24.77 20.04
N PHE A 163 13.78 -25.49 19.12
CA PHE A 163 13.67 -25.25 17.68
C PHE A 163 12.22 -25.39 17.20
N LEU A 164 11.56 -26.49 17.56
CA LEU A 164 10.19 -26.78 17.16
C LEU A 164 9.22 -25.74 17.73
N ILE A 165 9.27 -25.49 19.05
CA ILE A 165 8.40 -24.51 19.72
C ILE A 165 8.65 -23.10 19.18
N GLY A 166 9.92 -22.71 19.03
CA GLY A 166 10.29 -21.35 18.66
C GLY A 166 9.91 -21.01 17.23
N HIS A 167 10.12 -21.93 16.29
CA HIS A 167 9.70 -21.72 14.91
C HIS A 167 8.19 -21.86 14.70
N LEU A 168 7.52 -22.74 15.44
CA LEU A 168 6.06 -22.82 15.41
C LEU A 168 5.44 -21.51 15.91
N PHE A 169 5.94 -20.97 17.02
CA PHE A 169 5.53 -19.67 17.53
C PHE A 169 5.82 -18.53 16.55
N ASN A 170 7.02 -18.51 15.95
CA ASN A 170 7.36 -17.52 14.92
C ASN A 170 6.38 -17.59 13.74
N MET A 171 6.04 -18.78 13.25
CA MET A 171 5.11 -18.96 12.13
C MET A 171 3.70 -18.47 12.46
N VAL A 172 3.20 -18.75 13.67
CA VAL A 172 1.87 -18.29 14.12
C VAL A 172 1.80 -16.76 14.18
N ILE A 173 2.77 -16.12 14.86
CA ILE A 173 2.77 -14.64 14.98
C ILE A 173 2.97 -13.98 13.63
N SER A 174 3.91 -14.48 12.83
CA SER A 174 4.19 -13.97 11.49
C SER A 174 2.97 -14.07 10.58
N GLY A 175 2.27 -15.21 10.61
CA GLY A 175 1.06 -15.43 9.83
C GLY A 175 -0.10 -14.53 10.26
N MET A 176 -0.35 -14.41 11.56
CA MET A 176 -1.37 -13.50 12.09
C MET A 176 -1.05 -12.03 11.79
N GLY A 177 0.20 -11.62 11.98
CA GLY A 177 0.68 -10.28 11.67
C GLY A 177 0.51 -9.93 10.19
N ALA A 178 0.89 -10.85 9.30
CA ALA A 178 0.71 -10.71 7.85
C ALA A 178 -0.77 -10.54 7.48
N PHE A 179 -1.65 -11.36 8.05
CA PHE A 179 -3.08 -11.29 7.77
C PHE A 179 -3.70 -9.95 8.21
N ILE A 180 -3.44 -9.52 9.46
CA ILE A 180 -4.02 -8.29 10.01
C ILE A 180 -3.48 -7.06 9.27
N HIS A 181 -2.17 -7.01 9.01
CA HIS A 181 -1.57 -5.87 8.32
C HIS A 181 -2.00 -5.80 6.85
N SER A 182 -2.06 -6.93 6.13
CA SER A 182 -2.60 -6.99 4.77
C SER A 182 -4.05 -6.49 4.72
N THR A 183 -4.88 -6.96 5.65
CA THR A 183 -6.28 -6.54 5.78
C THR A 183 -6.40 -5.03 5.97
N ARG A 184 -5.55 -4.43 6.81
CA ARG A 184 -5.51 -2.97 7.01
C ARG A 184 -5.16 -2.23 5.71
N LEU A 185 -4.12 -2.67 4.99
CA LEU A 185 -3.72 -2.06 3.72
C LEU A 185 -4.91 -2.08 2.73
N GLN A 186 -5.68 -3.17 2.68
CA GLN A 186 -6.86 -3.29 1.82
C GLN A 186 -8.01 -2.35 2.23
N TYR A 187 -8.43 -2.39 3.50
CA TYR A 187 -9.61 -1.64 3.93
C TYR A 187 -9.37 -0.13 4.11
N VAL A 188 -8.22 0.25 4.67
CA VAL A 188 -7.97 1.64 5.07
C VAL A 188 -7.27 2.42 3.98
N GLU A 189 -6.33 1.81 3.27
CA GLU A 189 -5.53 2.54 2.26
C GLU A 189 -6.08 2.34 0.84
N TYR A 190 -6.57 1.15 0.50
CA TYR A 190 -6.99 0.85 -0.87
C TYR A 190 -8.46 1.15 -1.14
N PHE A 191 -9.38 0.61 -0.33
CA PHE A 191 -10.82 0.80 -0.56
C PHE A 191 -11.23 2.27 -0.43
N THR A 192 -10.61 3.04 0.45
CA THR A 192 -10.88 4.49 0.59
C THR A 192 -10.61 5.28 -0.69
N LYS A 193 -9.86 4.75 -1.67
CA LYS A 193 -9.56 5.44 -2.93
C LYS A 193 -10.68 5.37 -3.96
N PHE A 194 -11.46 4.30 -3.98
CA PHE A 194 -12.47 4.08 -5.03
C PHE A 194 -13.83 3.65 -4.52
N TYR A 195 -13.93 3.15 -3.29
CA TYR A 195 -15.16 2.63 -2.72
C TYR A 195 -16.00 3.78 -2.16
N GLU A 196 -17.16 4.00 -2.76
CA GLU A 196 -18.21 4.87 -2.21
C GLU A 196 -19.15 4.01 -1.35
N GLY A 197 -19.25 4.32 -0.06
CA GLY A 197 -20.19 3.64 0.85
C GLY A 197 -21.66 4.02 0.59
N GLY A 198 -22.59 3.29 1.22
CA GLY A 198 -24.02 3.66 1.23
C GLY A 198 -24.91 2.99 0.18
N GLY A 199 -24.45 1.91 -0.46
CA GLY A 199 -25.30 1.09 -1.33
C GLY A 199 -26.34 0.29 -0.56
N THR A 200 -27.45 -0.06 -1.22
CA THR A 200 -28.44 -0.99 -0.67
C THR A 200 -28.01 -2.43 -0.94
N PRO A 201 -27.91 -3.30 0.08
CA PRO A 201 -27.58 -4.70 -0.15
C PRO A 201 -28.70 -5.33 -0.98
N PHE A 202 -28.33 -6.03 -2.04
CA PHE A 202 -29.30 -6.79 -2.83
C PHE A 202 -29.96 -7.83 -1.94
N LYS A 203 -31.27 -7.68 -1.71
CA LYS A 203 -32.09 -8.66 -1.02
C LYS A 203 -32.82 -9.48 -2.09
N PRO A 204 -32.35 -10.70 -2.43
CA PRO A 204 -33.04 -11.53 -3.41
C PRO A 204 -34.45 -11.85 -2.91
N PHE A 205 -35.38 -12.03 -3.84
CA PHE A 205 -36.70 -12.53 -3.53
C PHE A 205 -36.56 -13.95 -2.97
N LYS A 206 -36.81 -14.13 -1.67
CA LYS A 206 -36.73 -15.43 -0.98
C LYS A 206 -38.11 -15.78 -0.44
N ILE A 207 -38.57 -17.01 -0.70
CA ILE A 207 -39.75 -17.56 -0.03
C ILE A 207 -39.37 -17.77 1.44
N ILE A 208 -39.98 -17.00 2.35
CA ILE A 208 -39.73 -17.12 3.79
C ILE A 208 -40.60 -18.27 4.32
N THR A 209 -40.13 -19.51 4.19
CA THR A 209 -40.80 -20.67 4.78
C THR A 209 -40.37 -20.85 6.24
N LYS A 210 -41.21 -20.45 7.19
CA LYS A 210 -40.95 -20.63 8.63
C LYS A 210 -41.05 -22.10 9.08
N TYR A 211 -41.80 -22.93 8.33
CA TYR A 211 -42.11 -24.33 8.71
C TYR A 211 -41.85 -25.35 7.59
N ILE A 212 -41.21 -24.97 6.48
CA ILE A 212 -40.99 -25.88 5.35
C ILE A 212 -39.52 -25.80 4.95
N GLN A 213 -38.79 -26.89 5.18
CA GLN A 213 -37.47 -27.10 4.58
C GLN A 213 -37.68 -27.59 3.15
N VAL A 214 -37.32 -26.75 2.18
CA VAL A 214 -37.24 -27.19 0.78
C VAL A 214 -35.95 -27.99 0.63
N GLN A 215 -36.08 -29.31 0.50
CA GLN A 215 -34.96 -30.16 0.09
C GLN A 215 -34.59 -29.83 -1.36
N LYS A 216 -33.28 -29.78 -1.59
CA LYS A 216 -32.67 -29.37 -2.86
C LYS A 216 -32.61 -30.55 -3.84
#